data_AF-V5DQR0-F1
#
_entry.id   AF-V5DQR0-F1
#
_cell.length_a   1.000
_cell.length_b   1.000
_cell.length_c   1.000
_cell.angle_alpha   90.00
_cell.angle_beta   90.00
_cell.angle_gamma   90.00
#
_symmetry.space_group_name_H-M   'P 1'
#
loop_
_entity.id
_entity.type
_entity.pdbx_description
1 polymer ?
#
loop_
_entity_poly.entity_id
_entity_poly.type
_entity_poly.pdbx_seq_one_letter_code
_entity_poly.pdbx_strand_id
1 'polypeptide(L)'
;MTLRVTTKDGTLRLVYASTLGLLRETLRRHRLAARTHGCCPFLELLGTHLSFTNILAALQEGEERVSSRFTADEATVVTEALALGECRCCVHGDNNGSIEGPPFPLIVERALYGRRQAFTSATSARFDRIFSEDEEEINDADAMSTLRIGLKNTPCEKLMEYFRHNISLHGYNFFCQSEGLTSALWCCTHLGDPSIQQALAFCAEYVVMHDAAGNSLEADTKLDLALERSGLSYGVLLQPLLAGEAVEMDIRRLQRVIMDASINTPDVFCELTHRAVENGLACQDNIALFTGDYEGAYAIATAARQSTQDPALAMRAVEKVRCKLGFNEFRLSLDSAAIVRNGVDYFCRCSKKNFMRSVVTLPKEELLRLMHETSFRCTFCAKEHPLQPEDWQKAMQGLVE
;
A
#
# COMPACT_ATOMS: atom_id res chain seq x y z
N MET A 1 3.98 -10.47 -1.32
CA MET A 1 5.01 -10.87 -0.33
C MET A 1 5.68 -9.63 0.24
N THR A 2 6.36 -9.74 1.38
CA THR A 2 7.27 -8.71 1.89
C THR A 2 8.67 -9.28 2.13
N LEU A 3 9.68 -8.44 1.93
CA LEU A 3 11.08 -8.70 2.24
C LEU A 3 11.61 -7.59 3.12
N ARG A 4 12.47 -7.95 4.06
CA ARG A 4 13.22 -7.04 4.90
C ARG A 4 14.67 -7.50 4.96
N VAL A 5 15.59 -6.58 4.77
CA VAL A 5 17.03 -6.87 4.72
C VAL A 5 17.81 -5.66 5.22
N THR A 6 18.94 -5.89 5.89
CA THR A 6 19.85 -4.83 6.33
C THR A 6 21.02 -4.69 5.39
N THR A 7 21.69 -3.54 5.43
CA THR A 7 23.03 -3.40 4.86
C THR A 7 24.04 -4.19 5.67
N LYS A 8 25.18 -4.56 5.06
CA LYS A 8 26.25 -5.35 5.71
C LYS A 8 26.87 -4.65 6.92
N ASP A 9 26.84 -3.32 6.94
CA ASP A 9 27.29 -2.48 8.05
C ASP A 9 26.19 -2.25 9.10
N GLY A 10 24.96 -2.72 8.87
CA GLY A 10 23.82 -2.60 9.78
C GLY A 10 23.26 -1.18 9.93
N THR A 11 23.72 -0.22 9.12
CA THR A 11 23.33 1.19 9.24
C THR A 11 21.93 1.46 8.67
N LEU A 12 21.56 0.74 7.61
CA LEU A 12 20.30 0.90 6.89
C LEU A 12 19.53 -0.41 6.80
N ARG A 13 18.22 -0.27 6.58
CA ARG A 13 17.31 -1.37 6.30
C ARG A 13 16.49 -1.07 5.06
N LEU A 14 16.41 -2.04 4.16
CA LEU A 14 15.52 -2.03 3.01
C LEU A 14 14.32 -2.95 3.26
N VAL A 15 13.16 -2.50 2.82
CA VAL A 15 11.92 -3.28 2.82
C VAL A 15 11.29 -3.20 1.43
N TYR A 16 10.90 -4.35 0.91
CA TYR A 16 10.18 -4.47 -0.36
C TYR A 16 8.85 -5.15 -0.11
N ALA A 17 7.77 -4.65 -0.72
CA ALA A 17 6.46 -5.29 -0.71
C ALA A 17 5.96 -5.45 -2.14
N SER A 18 5.46 -6.64 -2.49
CA SER A 18 4.70 -6.90 -3.72
C SER A 18 3.28 -7.28 -3.34
N THR A 19 2.31 -6.52 -3.82
CA THR A 19 0.93 -6.48 -3.29
C THR A 19 -0.13 -6.59 -4.36
N LEU A 20 0.23 -6.87 -5.62
CA LEU A 20 -0.74 -7.04 -6.72
C LEU A 20 -1.82 -8.08 -6.40
N GLY A 21 -1.45 -9.20 -5.77
CA GLY A 21 -2.42 -10.21 -5.34
C GLY A 21 -3.41 -9.70 -4.30
N LEU A 22 -2.96 -8.84 -3.38
CA LEU A 22 -3.86 -8.18 -2.42
C LEU A 22 -4.79 -7.19 -3.10
N LEU A 23 -4.28 -6.42 -4.07
CA LEU A 23 -5.06 -5.48 -4.85
C LEU A 23 -6.16 -6.22 -5.62
N ARG A 24 -5.79 -7.25 -6.40
CA ARG A 24 -6.74 -8.12 -7.13
C ARG A 24 -7.84 -8.63 -6.23
N GLU A 25 -7.48 -9.22 -5.10
CA GLU A 25 -8.45 -9.78 -4.17
C GLU A 25 -9.35 -8.70 -3.54
N THR A 26 -8.80 -7.52 -3.24
CA THR A 26 -9.57 -6.39 -2.70
C THR A 26 -10.56 -5.87 -3.74
N LEU A 27 -10.12 -5.64 -4.98
CA LEU A 27 -10.97 -5.20 -6.09
C LEU A 27 -12.14 -6.17 -6.29
N ARG A 28 -11.85 -7.48 -6.32
CA ARG A 28 -12.83 -8.55 -6.50
C ARG A 28 -13.83 -8.63 -5.37
N ARG A 29 -13.37 -8.71 -4.10
CA ARG A 29 -14.26 -8.86 -2.94
C ARG A 29 -15.18 -7.65 -2.74
N HIS A 30 -14.63 -6.46 -2.94
CA HIS A 30 -15.35 -5.20 -2.72
C HIS A 30 -16.05 -4.68 -3.97
N ARG A 31 -15.88 -5.32 -5.13
CA ARG A 31 -16.40 -4.90 -6.45
C ARG A 31 -16.05 -3.46 -6.76
N LEU A 32 -14.78 -3.09 -6.54
CA LEU A 32 -14.38 -1.69 -6.57
C LEU A 32 -14.44 -1.11 -7.98
N ALA A 33 -14.04 -1.86 -9.01
CA ALA A 33 -14.15 -1.39 -10.39
C ALA A 33 -15.58 -0.95 -10.75
N ALA A 34 -16.58 -1.71 -10.31
CA ALA A 34 -18.00 -1.35 -10.44
C ALA A 34 -18.37 -0.14 -9.56
N ARG A 35 -18.06 -0.18 -8.26
CA ARG A 35 -18.46 0.84 -7.28
C ARG A 35 -17.81 2.20 -7.49
N THR A 36 -16.62 2.24 -8.10
CA THR A 36 -15.87 3.47 -8.36
C THR A 36 -15.93 3.87 -9.83
N HIS A 37 -16.84 3.28 -10.61
CA HIS A 37 -16.98 3.53 -12.06
C HIS A 37 -15.66 3.43 -12.83
N GLY A 38 -14.81 2.48 -12.44
CA GLY A 38 -13.51 2.28 -13.05
C GLY A 38 -12.51 3.41 -12.81
N CYS A 39 -12.68 4.24 -11.77
CA CYS A 39 -11.77 5.34 -11.43
C CYS A 39 -10.35 4.82 -11.14
N CYS A 40 -9.52 4.78 -12.19
CA CYS A 40 -8.18 4.20 -12.16
C CYS A 40 -7.26 4.87 -11.12
N PRO A 41 -7.18 6.22 -11.01
CA PRO A 41 -6.33 6.87 -10.02
C PRO A 41 -6.63 6.42 -8.58
N PHE A 42 -7.90 6.30 -8.21
CA PHE A 42 -8.29 5.79 -6.90
C PHE A 42 -7.92 4.31 -6.68
N LEU A 43 -8.03 3.46 -7.72
CA LEU A 43 -7.60 2.06 -7.61
C LEU A 43 -6.06 1.94 -7.51
N GLU A 44 -5.31 2.84 -8.12
CA GLU A 44 -3.86 2.94 -7.95
C GLU A 44 -3.49 3.40 -6.54
N LEU A 45 -4.21 4.39 -5.98
CA LEU A 45 -4.09 4.78 -4.57
C LEU A 45 -4.28 3.59 -3.64
N LEU A 46 -5.33 2.78 -3.87
CA LEU A 46 -5.58 1.58 -3.10
C LEU A 46 -4.39 0.60 -3.14
N GLY A 47 -3.82 0.36 -4.32
CA GLY A 47 -2.64 -0.49 -4.48
C GLY A 47 -1.43 0.05 -3.73
N THR A 48 -1.15 1.35 -3.85
CA THR A 48 -0.02 1.97 -3.13
C THR A 48 -0.24 1.95 -1.61
N HIS A 49 -1.46 2.16 -1.12
CA HIS A 49 -1.80 2.08 0.30
C HIS A 49 -1.66 0.66 0.87
N LEU A 50 -2.02 -0.37 0.09
CA LEU A 50 -1.74 -1.78 0.43
C LEU A 50 -0.24 -2.03 0.58
N SER A 51 0.58 -1.53 -0.37
CA SER A 51 2.05 -1.63 -0.30
C SER A 51 2.62 -0.96 0.94
N PHE A 52 2.21 0.29 1.21
CA PHE A 52 2.66 1.05 2.38
C PHE A 52 2.33 0.33 3.70
N THR A 53 1.10 -0.16 3.84
CA THR A 53 0.68 -0.84 5.08
C THR A 53 1.45 -2.13 5.30
N ASN A 54 1.71 -2.90 4.24
CA ASN A 54 2.50 -4.12 4.34
C ASN A 54 3.99 -3.85 4.60
N ILE A 55 4.54 -2.74 4.10
CA ILE A 55 5.88 -2.26 4.48
C ILE A 55 5.92 -1.99 5.99
N LEU A 56 4.95 -1.24 6.53
CA LEU A 56 4.88 -0.95 7.96
C LEU A 56 4.75 -2.22 8.82
N ALA A 57 3.94 -3.19 8.38
CA ALA A 57 3.79 -4.47 9.05
C ALA A 57 5.08 -5.29 9.03
N ALA A 58 5.85 -5.26 7.94
CA ALA A 58 7.16 -5.92 7.86
C ALA A 58 8.19 -5.32 8.84
N LEU A 59 7.96 -4.11 9.35
CA LEU A 59 8.81 -3.52 10.40
C LEU A 59 8.51 -4.07 11.79
N GLN A 60 7.38 -4.73 11.98
CA GLN A 60 6.94 -5.30 13.25
C GLN A 60 7.43 -6.76 13.40
N GLU A 61 7.17 -7.38 14.55
CA GLU A 61 7.58 -8.74 14.86
C GLU A 61 6.39 -9.64 15.25
N GLY A 62 6.48 -10.94 14.97
CA GLY A 62 5.49 -11.93 15.41
C GLY A 62 4.04 -11.61 14.96
N GLU A 63 3.09 -11.64 15.90
CA GLU A 63 1.66 -11.40 15.64
C GLU A 63 1.25 -9.91 15.69
N GLU A 64 2.22 -9.00 15.74
CA GLU A 64 1.94 -7.57 15.76
C GLU A 64 1.23 -7.11 14.49
N ARG A 65 0.35 -6.13 14.66
CA ARG A 65 -0.54 -5.64 13.61
C ARG A 65 -0.38 -4.15 13.41
N VAL A 66 -0.39 -3.75 12.14
CA VAL A 66 -0.53 -2.37 11.71
C VAL A 66 -1.87 -2.19 11.02
N SER A 67 -2.61 -1.14 11.38
CA SER A 67 -3.75 -0.63 10.64
C SER A 67 -3.38 0.73 10.07
N SER A 68 -3.62 0.96 8.79
CA SER A 68 -3.47 2.24 8.13
C SER A 68 -4.83 2.67 7.59
N ARG A 69 -5.20 3.91 7.84
CA ARG A 69 -6.42 4.56 7.35
C ARG A 69 -6.03 5.82 6.59
N PHE A 70 -6.45 5.90 5.34
CA PHE A 70 -6.27 7.09 4.50
C PHE A 70 -7.62 7.51 3.90
N THR A 71 -8.01 8.77 4.12
CA THR A 71 -9.27 9.32 3.58
C THR A 71 -8.97 10.15 2.33
N ALA A 72 -9.34 9.63 1.16
CA ALA A 72 -9.18 10.30 -0.12
C ALA A 72 -10.46 11.03 -0.55
N ASP A 73 -10.41 11.69 -1.70
CA ASP A 73 -11.55 12.43 -2.25
C ASP A 73 -12.71 11.49 -2.63
N GLU A 74 -12.43 10.25 -3.02
CA GLU A 74 -13.44 9.26 -3.38
C GLU A 74 -13.98 8.49 -2.17
N ALA A 75 -13.09 8.07 -1.28
CA ALA A 75 -13.41 7.12 -0.23
C ALA A 75 -12.28 6.99 0.81
N THR A 76 -12.62 6.37 1.93
CA THR A 76 -11.67 6.01 2.98
C THR A 76 -11.18 4.59 2.77
N VAL A 77 -9.87 4.42 2.62
CA VAL A 77 -9.21 3.13 2.55
C VAL A 77 -8.70 2.76 3.95
N VAL A 78 -9.08 1.59 4.44
CA VAL A 78 -8.56 1.02 5.69
C VAL A 78 -7.92 -0.32 5.38
N THR A 79 -6.62 -0.41 5.61
CA THR A 79 -5.83 -1.65 5.44
C THR A 79 -5.30 -2.09 6.79
N GLU A 80 -5.44 -3.37 7.10
CA GLU A 80 -4.77 -3.99 8.24
C GLU A 80 -3.82 -5.08 7.75
N ALA A 81 -2.60 -5.08 8.26
CA ALA A 81 -1.60 -6.09 7.97
C ALA A 81 -0.89 -6.56 9.25
N LEU A 82 -0.65 -7.87 9.33
CA LEU A 82 0.17 -8.48 10.40
C LEU A 82 1.61 -8.64 9.91
N ALA A 83 2.57 -8.65 10.84
CA ALA A 83 3.97 -8.93 10.49
C ALA A 83 4.15 -10.29 9.79
N LEU A 84 3.27 -11.26 10.11
CA LEU A 84 3.21 -12.59 9.47
C LEU A 84 2.71 -12.57 8.02
N GLY A 85 2.23 -11.43 7.50
CA GLY A 85 1.79 -11.26 6.12
C GLY A 85 0.30 -11.54 5.86
N GLU A 86 -0.52 -11.73 6.89
CA GLU A 86 -1.98 -11.65 6.76
C GLU A 86 -2.38 -10.19 6.53
N CYS A 87 -3.09 -9.90 5.44
CA CYS A 87 -3.57 -8.55 5.13
C CYS A 87 -5.07 -8.55 4.80
N ARG A 88 -5.79 -7.49 5.18
CA ARG A 88 -7.17 -7.24 4.76
C ARG A 88 -7.36 -5.75 4.51
N CYS A 89 -8.31 -5.42 3.65
CA CYS A 89 -8.58 -4.05 3.28
C CYS A 89 -10.05 -3.85 3.03
N CYS A 90 -10.62 -2.74 3.53
CA CYS A 90 -11.93 -2.25 3.18
C CYS A 90 -11.89 -0.81 2.66
N VAL A 91 -12.95 -0.47 1.93
CA VAL A 91 -13.18 0.85 1.36
C VAL A 91 -14.56 1.34 1.79
N HIS A 92 -14.57 2.40 2.60
CA HIS A 92 -15.79 3.03 3.13
C HIS A 92 -16.22 4.20 2.25
N GLY A 93 -17.51 4.52 2.27
CA GLY A 93 -18.08 5.63 1.50
C GLY A 93 -17.75 7.03 2.06
N ASP A 94 -17.21 7.10 3.28
CA ASP A 94 -16.72 8.36 3.85
C ASP A 94 -15.56 8.88 3.00
N ASN A 95 -15.62 10.15 2.63
CA ASN A 95 -14.62 10.81 1.79
C ASN A 95 -14.06 12.07 2.47
N ASN A 96 -13.03 12.65 1.87
CA ASN A 96 -12.32 13.82 2.37
C ASN A 96 -13.25 15.02 2.65
N GLY A 97 -14.32 15.20 1.85
CA GLY A 97 -15.30 16.26 2.06
C GLY A 97 -16.29 16.00 3.21
N SER A 98 -16.39 14.76 3.68
CA SER A 98 -17.34 14.33 4.72
C SER A 98 -16.76 14.27 6.14
N ILE A 99 -15.44 14.40 6.28
CA ILE A 99 -14.74 14.31 7.56
C ILE A 99 -14.42 15.69 8.15
N GLU A 100 -14.48 15.81 9.48
CA GLU A 100 -13.98 17.00 10.17
C GLU A 100 -12.46 16.92 10.34
N GLY A 101 -11.73 17.98 10.00
CA GLY A 101 -10.29 18.08 10.23
C GLY A 101 -9.47 18.47 8.99
N PRO A 102 -8.13 18.30 9.06
CA PRO A 102 -7.26 18.56 7.91
C PRO A 102 -7.54 17.56 6.77
N PRO A 103 -7.38 17.97 5.50
CA PRO A 103 -7.63 17.10 4.36
C PRO A 103 -6.60 15.97 4.30
N PHE A 104 -7.00 14.83 3.72
CA PHE A 104 -6.17 13.64 3.52
C PHE A 104 -5.46 13.13 4.79
N PRO A 105 -6.17 12.89 5.90
CA PRO A 105 -5.56 12.33 7.10
C PRO A 105 -5.05 10.91 6.84
N LEU A 106 -3.81 10.67 7.25
CA LEU A 106 -3.20 9.35 7.36
C LEU A 106 -3.09 8.98 8.84
N ILE A 107 -3.86 7.95 9.25
CA ILE A 107 -3.85 7.42 10.61
C ILE A 107 -3.23 6.03 10.57
N VAL A 108 -2.19 5.82 11.39
CA VAL A 108 -1.52 4.53 11.55
C VAL A 108 -1.67 4.08 12.99
N GLU A 109 -2.20 2.87 13.19
CA GLU A 109 -2.38 2.23 14.48
C GLU A 109 -1.52 0.97 14.56
N ARG A 110 -0.73 0.82 15.63
CA ARG A 110 0.10 -0.36 15.90
C ARG A 110 -0.39 -1.09 17.13
N ALA A 111 -0.87 -2.31 16.95
CA ALA A 111 -1.19 -3.22 18.04
C ALA A 111 0.04 -4.11 18.31
N LEU A 112 0.78 -3.77 19.36
CA LEU A 112 2.04 -4.41 19.74
C LEU A 112 1.83 -5.54 20.75
N TYR A 113 2.74 -6.52 20.75
CA TYR A 113 2.63 -7.66 21.66
C TYR A 113 2.72 -7.20 23.13
N GLY A 114 1.85 -7.76 23.98
CA GLY A 114 1.81 -7.44 25.41
C GLY A 114 1.28 -6.03 25.75
N ARG A 115 0.86 -5.22 24.76
CA ARG A 115 0.22 -3.92 25.00
C ARG A 115 -1.30 -4.06 24.95
N ARG A 116 -1.98 -3.43 25.92
CA ARG A 116 -3.45 -3.45 26.01
C ARG A 116 -4.13 -2.53 24.98
N GLN A 117 -3.47 -1.44 24.61
CA GLN A 117 -3.98 -0.45 23.68
C GLN A 117 -2.99 -0.30 22.52
N ALA A 118 -3.54 -0.02 21.34
CA ALA A 118 -2.73 0.29 20.17
C ALA A 118 -2.07 1.67 20.33
N PHE A 119 -0.89 1.83 19.74
CA PHE A 119 -0.27 3.12 19.54
C PHE A 119 -0.84 3.75 18.28
N THR A 120 -1.35 4.98 18.35
CA THR A 120 -1.98 5.67 17.22
C THR A 120 -1.21 6.93 16.87
N SER A 121 -0.87 7.05 15.59
CA SER A 121 -0.29 8.25 15.01
C SER A 121 -1.21 8.78 13.93
N ALA A 122 -1.51 10.08 13.97
CA ALA A 122 -2.26 10.77 12.94
C ALA A 122 -1.37 11.86 12.33
N THR A 123 -1.24 11.84 11.01
CA THR A 123 -0.48 12.84 10.25
C THR A 123 -1.31 13.34 9.08
N SER A 124 -1.09 14.59 8.69
CA SER A 124 -1.72 15.19 7.51
C SER A 124 -0.66 15.96 6.75
N ALA A 125 -0.28 15.44 5.59
CA ALA A 125 0.65 16.14 4.72
C ALA A 125 -0.02 17.43 4.21
N ARG A 126 0.75 18.52 4.21
CA ARG A 126 0.25 19.84 3.78
C ARG A 126 0.75 20.15 2.38
N PHE A 127 -0.16 20.14 1.39
CA PHE A 127 0.17 20.37 -0.01
C PHE A 127 0.94 21.67 -0.26
N ASP A 128 0.54 22.74 0.42
CA ASP A 128 1.17 24.07 0.33
C ASP A 128 2.62 24.09 0.85
N ARG A 129 2.98 23.15 1.72
CA ARG A 129 4.33 23.04 2.30
C ARG A 129 5.29 22.16 1.51
N ILE A 130 4.81 21.41 0.51
CA ILE A 130 5.63 20.51 -0.32
C ILE A 130 6.61 21.30 -1.21
N PHE A 131 6.28 22.56 -1.51
CA PHE A 131 7.05 23.42 -2.40
C PHE A 131 8.23 24.16 -1.75
N SER A 132 8.35 24.25 -0.42
CA SER A 132 9.43 25.05 0.19
C SER A 132 10.75 24.26 0.33
N GLU A 133 11.86 24.87 -0.09
CA GLU A 133 13.24 24.43 0.15
C GLU A 133 14.00 25.48 0.96
N ASP A 134 13.31 26.42 1.62
CA ASP A 134 14.04 27.54 2.21
C ASP A 134 14.89 27.03 3.38
N GLU A 135 16.19 26.93 3.11
CA GLU A 135 17.30 26.67 4.04
C GLU A 135 17.56 27.92 4.91
N GLU A 136 16.52 28.65 5.30
CA GLU A 136 16.70 29.62 6.38
C GLU A 136 16.92 28.85 7.69
N GLU A 137 17.84 29.34 8.52
CA GLU A 137 18.11 28.82 9.87
C GLU A 137 16.81 28.78 10.66
N ILE A 138 16.22 27.59 10.78
CA ILE A 138 14.94 27.40 11.44
C ILE A 138 15.16 26.50 12.66
N ASN A 139 14.65 26.96 13.80
CA ASN A 139 14.64 26.24 15.07
C ASN A 139 14.18 24.78 14.90
N ASP A 140 14.83 23.85 15.60
CA ASP A 140 14.55 22.40 15.61
C ASP A 140 13.06 22.04 15.75
N ALA A 141 12.26 22.91 16.39
CA ALA A 141 10.82 22.71 16.56
C ALA A 141 10.01 22.77 15.25
N ASP A 142 10.46 23.48 14.22
CA ASP A 142 9.73 23.65 12.95
C ASP A 142 10.23 22.71 11.84
N ALA A 143 11.44 22.17 11.98
CA ALA A 143 12.00 21.16 11.07
C ALA A 143 11.16 19.87 11.06
N MET A 144 10.60 19.50 12.22
CA MET A 144 9.75 18.31 12.38
C MET A 144 8.34 18.46 11.78
N SER A 145 7.89 19.68 11.44
CA SER A 145 6.50 19.95 11.04
C SER A 145 6.30 20.09 9.52
N THR A 146 7.38 20.04 8.73
CA THR A 146 7.35 20.48 7.32
C THR A 146 7.83 19.39 6.36
N LEU A 147 6.98 18.95 5.44
CA LEU A 147 7.34 18.02 4.36
C LEU A 147 8.23 18.71 3.32
N ARG A 148 9.55 18.72 3.54
CA ARG A 148 10.51 19.35 2.63
C ARG A 148 11.13 18.32 1.69
N ILE A 149 10.40 17.96 0.63
CA ILE A 149 10.93 17.04 -0.40
C ILE A 149 11.70 17.82 -1.48
N GLY A 150 11.35 19.10 -1.72
CA GLY A 150 12.02 19.92 -2.73
C GLY A 150 11.51 19.66 -4.14
N LEU A 151 10.20 19.76 -4.34
CA LEU A 151 9.52 19.52 -5.62
C LEU A 151 9.15 20.82 -6.36
N LYS A 152 9.90 21.92 -6.14
CA LYS A 152 9.62 23.28 -6.64
C LYS A 152 9.37 23.36 -8.15
N ASN A 153 10.06 22.52 -8.94
CA ASN A 153 9.96 22.52 -10.40
C ASN A 153 8.79 21.67 -10.95
N THR A 154 8.04 21.02 -10.07
CA THR A 154 6.90 20.18 -10.44
C THR A 154 5.68 21.04 -10.74
N PRO A 155 5.02 20.88 -11.90
CA PRO A 155 3.75 21.54 -12.16
C PRO A 155 2.72 21.22 -11.07
N CYS A 156 2.09 22.26 -10.52
CA CYS A 156 1.17 22.14 -9.38
C CYS A 156 0.06 21.10 -9.61
N GLU A 157 -0.49 21.05 -10.83
CA GLU A 157 -1.52 20.07 -11.20
C GLU A 157 -1.04 18.63 -11.11
N LYS A 158 0.15 18.32 -11.64
CA LYS A 158 0.74 16.97 -11.57
C LYS A 158 1.04 16.57 -10.13
N LEU A 159 1.57 17.52 -9.34
CA LEU A 159 1.84 17.27 -7.93
C LEU A 159 0.54 17.01 -7.16
N MET A 160 -0.52 17.78 -7.43
CA MET A 160 -1.83 17.62 -6.78
C MET A 160 -2.43 16.26 -7.11
N GLU A 161 -2.36 15.84 -8.37
CA GLU A 161 -2.84 14.53 -8.80
C GLU A 161 -2.10 13.40 -8.08
N TYR A 162 -0.77 13.48 -8.02
CA TYR A 162 0.05 12.52 -7.29
C TYR A 162 -0.24 12.54 -5.78
N PHE A 163 -0.43 13.72 -5.20
CA PHE A 163 -0.76 13.89 -3.78
C PHE A 163 -2.12 13.28 -3.42
N ARG A 164 -3.10 13.33 -4.32
CA ARG A 164 -4.42 12.73 -4.12
C ARG A 164 -4.42 11.21 -4.28
N HIS A 165 -3.66 10.70 -5.25
CA HIS A 165 -3.80 9.32 -5.72
C HIS A 165 -2.56 8.42 -5.50
N ASN A 166 -1.56 8.88 -4.73
CA ASN A 166 -0.42 8.06 -4.36
C ASN A 166 -0.02 8.26 -2.89
N ILE A 167 0.05 7.17 -2.13
CA ILE A 167 0.35 7.24 -0.70
C ILE A 167 1.80 7.68 -0.39
N SER A 168 2.73 7.65 -1.35
CA SER A 168 4.16 7.82 -1.08
C SER A 168 4.50 9.15 -0.40
N LEU A 169 3.87 10.25 -0.81
CA LEU A 169 4.06 11.57 -0.17
C LEU A 169 3.56 11.57 1.28
N HIS A 170 2.38 10.99 1.52
CA HIS A 170 1.78 10.88 2.84
C HIS A 170 2.55 9.92 3.76
N GLY A 171 3.02 8.80 3.21
CA GLY A 171 3.85 7.83 3.92
C GLY A 171 5.23 8.39 4.27
N TYR A 172 5.84 9.17 3.37
CA TYR A 172 7.06 9.91 3.69
C TYR A 172 6.82 10.93 4.81
N ASN A 173 5.72 11.70 4.74
CA ASN A 173 5.32 12.61 5.81
C ASN A 173 5.20 11.88 7.15
N PHE A 174 4.58 10.71 7.14
CA PHE A 174 4.39 9.88 8.31
C PHE A 174 5.74 9.49 8.94
N PHE A 175 6.71 9.02 8.14
CA PHE A 175 8.04 8.70 8.68
C PHE A 175 8.75 9.93 9.26
N CYS A 176 8.65 11.09 8.61
CA CYS A 176 9.27 12.31 9.14
C CYS A 176 8.60 12.79 10.43
N GLN A 177 7.27 12.92 10.46
CA GLN A 177 6.55 13.53 11.56
C GLN A 177 6.32 12.58 12.74
N SER A 178 5.99 11.31 12.46
CA SER A 178 5.64 10.34 13.50
C SER A 178 6.84 9.51 13.96
N GLU A 179 7.75 9.14 13.07
CA GLU A 179 8.92 8.33 13.43
C GLU A 179 10.17 9.17 13.68
N GLY A 180 10.19 10.43 13.24
CA GLY A 180 11.39 11.27 13.30
C GLY A 180 12.50 10.74 12.40
N LEU A 181 12.15 10.06 11.30
CA LEU A 181 13.11 9.42 10.41
C LEU A 181 13.11 10.03 9.02
N THR A 182 14.30 10.18 8.48
CA THR A 182 14.53 10.40 7.06
C THR A 182 14.47 9.06 6.33
N SER A 183 13.48 8.83 5.47
CA SER A 183 13.37 7.58 4.71
C SER A 183 13.16 7.84 3.22
N ALA A 184 13.58 6.90 2.37
CA ALA A 184 13.16 6.88 0.98
C ALA A 184 12.03 5.85 0.81
N LEU A 185 10.80 6.33 0.59
CA LEU A 185 9.61 5.52 0.38
C LEU A 185 9.06 5.77 -1.02
N TRP A 186 8.88 4.69 -1.78
CA TRP A 186 8.21 4.72 -3.07
C TRP A 186 7.24 3.56 -3.19
N CYS A 187 5.95 3.87 -3.27
CA CYS A 187 4.88 2.93 -3.58
C CYS A 187 4.37 3.20 -5.00
N CYS A 188 4.32 2.15 -5.80
CA CYS A 188 3.90 2.23 -7.19
C CYS A 188 2.84 1.18 -7.47
N THR A 189 1.76 1.61 -8.12
CA THR A 189 0.75 0.74 -8.71
C THR A 189 0.52 1.24 -10.12
N HIS A 190 0.55 0.34 -11.09
CA HIS A 190 0.37 0.68 -12.49
C HIS A 190 -0.78 -0.13 -13.06
N LEU A 191 -1.87 0.57 -13.38
CA LEU A 191 -3.06 0.01 -14.00
C LEU A 191 -3.32 0.60 -15.39
N GLY A 192 -2.38 1.39 -15.92
CA GLY A 192 -2.51 2.12 -17.19
C GLY A 192 -2.45 1.26 -18.46
N ASP A 193 -2.19 -0.04 -18.36
CA ASP A 193 -2.19 -0.94 -19.52
C ASP A 193 -3.57 -0.92 -20.23
N PRO A 194 -3.62 -0.82 -21.57
CA PRO A 194 -4.87 -0.73 -22.31
C PRO A 194 -5.85 -1.88 -22.02
N SER A 195 -5.35 -3.10 -21.76
CA SER A 195 -6.21 -4.25 -21.44
C SER A 195 -6.88 -4.12 -20.07
N ILE A 196 -6.18 -3.53 -19.09
CA ILE A 196 -6.73 -3.24 -17.76
C ILE A 196 -7.77 -2.12 -17.89
N GLN A 197 -7.46 -1.05 -18.61
CA GLN A 197 -8.39 0.06 -18.84
C GLN A 197 -9.68 -0.40 -19.52
N GLN A 198 -9.58 -1.26 -20.54
CA GLN A 198 -10.73 -1.86 -21.20
C GLN A 198 -11.55 -2.74 -20.24
N ALA A 199 -10.91 -3.53 -19.40
CA ALA A 199 -11.60 -4.35 -18.41
C ALA A 199 -12.30 -3.51 -17.33
N LEU A 200 -11.67 -2.42 -16.88
CA LEU A 200 -12.27 -1.46 -15.94
C LEU A 200 -13.49 -0.76 -16.55
N ALA A 201 -13.38 -0.30 -17.80
CA ALA A 201 -14.50 0.30 -18.53
C ALA A 201 -15.66 -0.69 -18.68
N PHE A 202 -15.36 -1.95 -19.04
CA PHE A 202 -16.36 -3.01 -19.12
C PHE A 202 -17.07 -3.25 -17.78
N CYS A 203 -16.35 -3.22 -16.65
CA CYS A 203 -16.95 -3.32 -15.33
C CYS A 203 -17.89 -2.14 -15.03
N ALA A 204 -17.50 -0.92 -15.40
CA ALA A 204 -18.29 0.28 -15.18
C ALA A 204 -19.58 0.29 -16.03
N GLU A 205 -19.49 -0.07 -17.32
CA GLU A 205 -20.63 -0.15 -18.24
C GLU A 205 -21.63 -1.23 -17.82
N TYR A 206 -21.14 -2.38 -17.34
CA TYR A 206 -22.01 -3.49 -16.93
C TYR A 206 -23.01 -3.07 -15.84
N VAL A 207 -22.57 -2.28 -14.86
CA VAL A 207 -23.41 -1.76 -13.76
C VAL A 207 -24.47 -0.77 -14.24
N VAL A 208 -24.21 -0.05 -15.34
CA VAL A 208 -25.20 0.87 -15.92
C VAL A 208 -26.31 0.09 -16.65
N MET A 209 -25.96 -1.04 -17.27
CA MET A 209 -26.89 -1.86 -18.06
C MET A 209 -27.63 -2.92 -17.25
N HIS A 210 -27.07 -3.35 -16.12
CA HIS A 210 -27.63 -4.40 -15.25
C HIS A 210 -27.65 -3.88 -13.81
N ASP A 211 -28.70 -4.23 -13.06
CA ASP A 211 -28.82 -3.82 -11.65
C ASP A 211 -27.54 -4.16 -10.86
N ALA A 212 -27.10 -3.24 -9.98
CA ALA A 212 -25.82 -3.33 -9.26
C ALA A 212 -25.70 -4.58 -8.37
N ALA A 213 -26.81 -5.26 -8.11
CA ALA A 213 -26.89 -6.54 -7.41
C ALA A 213 -26.45 -7.75 -8.28
N GLY A 214 -26.40 -7.62 -9.61
CA GLY A 214 -25.99 -8.67 -10.54
C GLY A 214 -24.49 -8.98 -10.43
N ASN A 215 -24.16 -10.20 -10.02
CA ASN A 215 -22.78 -10.68 -10.04
C ASN A 215 -22.34 -10.94 -11.49
N SER A 216 -21.60 -10.03 -12.10
CA SER A 216 -20.95 -10.31 -13.38
C SER A 216 -19.66 -11.08 -13.16
N LEU A 217 -19.78 -12.40 -13.01
CA LEU A 217 -18.62 -13.30 -12.96
C LEU A 217 -17.69 -13.08 -14.16
N GLU A 218 -18.24 -12.72 -15.32
CA GLU A 218 -17.49 -12.43 -16.54
C GLU A 218 -16.65 -11.14 -16.42
N ALA A 219 -17.22 -10.03 -15.93
CA ALA A 219 -16.50 -8.77 -15.79
C ALA A 219 -15.35 -8.90 -14.77
N ASP A 220 -15.63 -9.53 -13.62
CA ASP A 220 -14.62 -9.79 -12.60
C ASP A 220 -13.49 -10.68 -13.14
N THR A 221 -13.82 -11.72 -13.91
CA THR A 221 -12.82 -12.62 -14.52
C THR A 221 -11.96 -11.90 -15.55
N LYS A 222 -12.55 -11.05 -16.40
CA LYS A 222 -11.80 -10.25 -17.39
C LYS A 222 -10.82 -9.30 -16.73
N LEU A 223 -11.26 -8.59 -15.68
CA LEU A 223 -10.39 -7.68 -14.93
C LEU A 223 -9.27 -8.44 -14.23
N ASP A 224 -9.58 -9.56 -13.60
CA ASP A 224 -8.59 -10.37 -12.89
C ASP A 224 -7.49 -10.90 -13.82
N LEU A 225 -7.86 -11.38 -15.02
CA LEU A 225 -6.91 -11.81 -16.04
C LEU A 225 -6.05 -10.64 -16.58
N ALA A 226 -6.64 -9.46 -16.79
CA ALA A 226 -5.90 -8.29 -17.24
C ALA A 226 -4.88 -7.83 -16.17
N LEU A 227 -5.28 -7.82 -14.90
CA LEU A 227 -4.41 -7.50 -13.77
C LEU A 227 -3.29 -8.52 -13.61
N GLU A 228 -3.56 -9.81 -13.78
CA GLU A 228 -2.53 -10.85 -13.71
C GLU A 228 -1.47 -10.69 -14.79
N ARG A 229 -1.90 -10.31 -16.00
CA ARG A 229 -1.01 -10.19 -17.15
C ARG A 229 -0.17 -8.91 -17.14
N SER A 230 -0.78 -7.78 -16.78
CA SER A 230 -0.19 -6.45 -17.01
C SER A 230 -0.15 -5.57 -15.77
N GLY A 231 -0.80 -5.97 -14.68
CA GLY A 231 -0.88 -5.17 -13.46
C GLY A 231 0.43 -5.20 -12.67
N LEU A 232 0.74 -4.10 -11.99
CA LEU A 232 1.83 -4.04 -11.02
C LEU A 232 1.37 -3.32 -9.77
N SER A 233 1.78 -3.82 -8.60
CA SER A 233 1.64 -3.10 -7.34
C SER A 233 2.72 -3.54 -6.37
N TYR A 234 3.55 -2.58 -5.96
CA TYR A 234 4.67 -2.80 -5.05
C TYR A 234 5.00 -1.54 -4.24
N GLY A 235 5.89 -1.68 -3.27
CA GLY A 235 6.53 -0.56 -2.60
C GLY A 235 7.93 -0.91 -2.13
N VAL A 236 8.77 0.11 -2.02
CA VAL A 236 10.13 0.02 -1.51
C VAL A 236 10.33 1.09 -0.44
N LEU A 237 10.95 0.70 0.66
CA LEU A 237 11.36 1.59 1.73
C LEU A 237 12.85 1.36 2.00
N LEU A 238 13.63 2.43 2.03
CA LEU A 238 14.97 2.45 2.59
C LEU A 238 14.96 3.37 3.81
N GLN A 239 15.29 2.80 4.97
CA GLN A 239 15.17 3.45 6.27
C GLN A 239 16.49 3.34 7.05
N PRO A 240 16.96 4.44 7.67
CA PRO A 240 18.10 4.39 8.58
C PRO A 240 17.74 3.70 9.89
N LEU A 241 18.68 2.91 10.41
CA LEU A 241 18.64 2.33 11.75
C LEU A 241 19.56 3.11 12.69
N LEU A 242 20.81 3.31 12.26
CA LEU A 242 21.86 4.04 12.96
C LEU A 242 22.74 4.70 11.88
N ALA A 243 22.26 5.80 11.32
CA ALA A 243 22.93 6.49 10.22
C ALA A 243 23.45 7.86 10.66
N GLY A 244 24.63 8.25 10.16
CA GLY A 244 25.13 9.62 10.29
C GLY A 244 24.47 10.57 9.30
N GLU A 245 24.63 11.87 9.52
CA GLU A 245 24.03 12.94 8.72
C GLU A 245 24.26 12.80 7.21
N ALA A 246 25.46 12.40 6.79
CA ALA A 246 25.79 12.19 5.37
C ALA A 246 24.90 11.13 4.70
N VAL A 247 24.67 10.01 5.38
CA VAL A 247 23.82 8.92 4.85
C VAL A 247 22.35 9.35 4.82
N GLU A 248 21.90 10.10 5.82
CA GLU A 248 20.56 10.67 5.79
C GLU A 248 20.38 11.65 4.62
N MET A 249 21.37 12.51 4.35
CA MET A 249 21.33 13.41 3.20
C MET A 249 21.19 12.64 1.88
N ASP A 250 21.93 11.54 1.72
CA ASP A 250 21.82 10.68 0.55
C ASP A 250 20.42 10.04 0.43
N ILE A 251 19.81 9.61 1.55
CA ILE A 251 18.44 9.09 1.56
C ILE A 251 17.43 10.19 1.20
N ARG A 252 17.58 11.42 1.71
CA ARG A 252 16.71 12.55 1.31
C ARG A 252 16.83 12.84 -0.18
N ARG A 253 18.06 12.83 -0.70
CA ARG A 253 18.31 13.00 -2.14
C ARG A 253 17.64 11.90 -2.94
N LEU A 254 17.78 10.63 -2.53
CA LEU A 254 17.12 9.49 -3.17
C LEU A 254 15.59 9.67 -3.17
N GLN A 255 15.00 10.02 -2.03
CA GLN A 255 13.56 10.28 -1.93
C GLN A 255 13.14 11.38 -2.91
N ARG A 256 13.84 12.52 -2.92
CA ARG A 256 13.56 13.65 -3.81
C ARG A 256 13.58 13.24 -5.28
N VAL A 257 14.65 12.60 -5.74
CA VAL A 257 14.80 12.27 -7.17
C VAL A 257 13.80 11.21 -7.62
N ILE A 258 13.47 10.22 -6.78
CA ILE A 258 12.47 9.20 -7.09
C ILE A 258 11.07 9.81 -7.14
N MET A 259 10.72 10.68 -6.18
CA MET A 259 9.43 11.37 -6.17
C MET A 259 9.28 12.30 -7.37
N ASP A 260 10.28 13.17 -7.60
CA ASP A 260 10.29 14.12 -8.71
C ASP A 260 10.11 13.39 -10.05
N ALA A 261 10.89 12.33 -10.28
CA ALA A 261 10.78 11.57 -11.51
C ALA A 261 9.45 10.81 -11.64
N SER A 262 8.90 10.28 -10.55
CA SER A 262 7.60 9.60 -10.56
C SER A 262 6.46 10.54 -10.99
N ILE A 263 6.61 11.84 -10.77
CA ILE A 263 5.60 12.86 -11.08
C ILE A 263 5.88 13.51 -12.44
N ASN A 264 7.11 13.98 -12.65
CA ASN A 264 7.47 14.81 -13.79
C ASN A 264 7.88 14.00 -15.02
N THR A 265 8.60 12.90 -14.81
CA THR A 265 9.21 12.09 -15.87
C THR A 265 9.01 10.59 -15.65
N PRO A 266 7.76 10.10 -15.43
CA PRO A 266 7.50 8.70 -15.09
C PRO A 266 8.02 7.71 -16.15
N ASP A 267 8.14 8.16 -17.41
CA ASP A 267 8.70 7.37 -18.52
C ASP A 267 10.14 6.91 -18.28
N VAL A 268 10.87 7.53 -17.35
CA VAL A 268 12.21 7.07 -16.95
C VAL A 268 12.17 5.63 -16.43
N PHE A 269 11.04 5.19 -15.87
CA PHE A 269 10.85 3.86 -15.31
C PHE A 269 10.26 2.86 -16.31
N CYS A 270 9.88 3.26 -17.54
CA CYS A 270 9.21 2.38 -18.51
C CYS A 270 9.96 1.07 -18.78
N GLU A 271 11.29 1.11 -18.92
CA GLU A 271 12.10 -0.10 -19.11
C GLU A 271 11.97 -1.07 -17.92
N LEU A 272 11.95 -0.55 -16.69
CA LEU A 272 11.79 -1.37 -15.47
C LEU A 272 10.36 -1.86 -15.30
N THR A 273 9.36 -1.04 -15.62
CA THR A 273 7.94 -1.44 -15.63
C THR A 273 7.71 -2.58 -16.61
N HIS A 274 8.25 -2.48 -17.82
CA HIS A 274 8.16 -3.53 -18.83
C HIS A 274 8.81 -4.84 -18.37
N ARG A 275 10.02 -4.76 -17.81
CA ARG A 275 10.73 -5.91 -17.24
C ARG A 275 9.98 -6.53 -16.06
N ALA A 276 9.34 -5.70 -15.23
CA ALA A 276 8.51 -6.14 -14.13
C ALA A 276 7.28 -6.92 -14.60
N VAL A 277 6.56 -6.43 -15.62
CA VAL A 277 5.39 -7.10 -16.19
C VAL A 277 5.76 -8.38 -16.93
N GLU A 278 6.67 -8.29 -17.90
CA GLU A 278 6.94 -9.43 -18.79
C GLU A 278 7.74 -10.55 -18.13
N ASN A 279 8.68 -10.19 -17.25
CA ASN A 279 9.66 -11.12 -16.71
C ASN A 279 9.54 -11.29 -15.18
N GLY A 280 8.63 -10.56 -14.52
CA GLY A 280 8.47 -10.62 -13.06
C GLY A 280 9.64 -10.00 -12.28
N LEU A 281 10.48 -9.18 -12.91
CA LEU A 281 11.75 -8.70 -12.34
C LEU A 281 11.61 -7.51 -11.38
N ALA A 282 10.38 -7.14 -11.00
CA ALA A 282 10.10 -5.99 -10.15
C ALA A 282 10.89 -6.02 -8.82
N CYS A 283 11.04 -7.19 -8.19
CA CYS A 283 11.75 -7.30 -6.93
C CYS A 283 13.25 -6.98 -7.10
N GLN A 284 13.93 -7.64 -8.02
CA GLN A 284 15.36 -7.45 -8.26
C GLN A 284 15.65 -6.02 -8.74
N ASP A 285 14.92 -5.54 -9.75
CA ASP A 285 15.20 -4.26 -10.39
C ASP A 285 14.97 -3.09 -9.44
N ASN A 286 13.92 -3.11 -8.61
CA ASN A 286 13.63 -2.01 -7.68
C ASN A 286 14.57 -2.01 -6.46
N ILE A 287 15.00 -3.18 -5.96
CA ILE A 287 16.02 -3.25 -4.91
C ILE A 287 17.35 -2.71 -5.45
N ALA A 288 17.74 -3.12 -6.66
CA ALA A 288 18.93 -2.61 -7.32
C ALA A 288 18.85 -1.11 -7.62
N LEU A 289 17.67 -0.60 -7.97
CA LEU A 289 17.44 0.84 -8.18
C LEU A 289 17.76 1.64 -6.92
N PHE A 290 17.25 1.20 -5.76
CA PHE A 290 17.39 1.91 -4.48
C PHE A 290 18.79 1.80 -3.88
N THR A 291 19.48 0.67 -4.08
CA THR A 291 20.75 0.37 -3.41
C THR A 291 21.96 0.47 -4.31
N GLY A 292 21.77 0.33 -5.62
CA GLY A 292 22.85 0.13 -6.57
C GLY A 292 23.63 -1.17 -6.39
N ASP A 293 23.16 -2.11 -5.55
CA ASP A 293 23.75 -3.42 -5.30
C ASP A 293 23.08 -4.48 -6.17
N TYR A 294 23.61 -4.74 -7.36
CA TYR A 294 22.99 -5.68 -8.32
C TYR A 294 23.10 -7.13 -7.87
N GLU A 295 24.25 -7.50 -7.29
CA GLU A 295 24.52 -8.84 -6.78
C GLU A 295 23.68 -9.12 -5.53
N GLY A 296 23.63 -8.15 -4.61
CA GLY A 296 22.77 -8.22 -3.43
C GLY A 296 21.30 -8.31 -3.81
N ALA A 297 20.82 -7.46 -4.72
CA ALA A 297 19.45 -7.48 -5.21
C ALA A 297 19.08 -8.82 -5.86
N TYR A 298 19.97 -9.38 -6.68
CA TYR A 298 19.81 -10.72 -7.25
C TYR A 298 19.70 -11.78 -6.15
N ALA A 299 20.68 -11.84 -5.24
CA ALA A 299 20.71 -12.82 -4.16
C ALA A 299 19.45 -12.75 -3.27
N ILE A 300 18.99 -11.54 -2.96
CA ILE A 300 17.79 -11.31 -2.17
C ILE A 300 16.53 -11.76 -2.93
N ALA A 301 16.40 -11.38 -4.20
CA ALA A 301 15.27 -11.79 -5.02
C ALA A 301 15.23 -13.31 -5.23
N THR A 302 16.38 -13.96 -5.41
CA THR A 302 16.50 -15.43 -5.48
C THR A 302 16.10 -16.07 -4.17
N ALA A 303 16.62 -15.60 -3.03
CA ALA A 303 16.25 -16.09 -1.70
C ALA A 303 14.75 -15.89 -1.41
N ALA A 304 14.18 -14.81 -1.96
CA ALA A 304 12.76 -14.50 -1.91
C ALA A 304 11.88 -15.36 -2.83
N ARG A 305 12.48 -16.24 -3.65
CA ARG A 305 11.82 -17.02 -4.70
C ARG A 305 11.06 -16.15 -5.69
N GLN A 306 11.64 -15.01 -6.05
CA GLN A 306 11.12 -14.14 -7.11
C GLN A 306 11.83 -14.44 -8.42
N SER A 307 11.26 -13.98 -9.53
CA SER A 307 11.95 -14.01 -10.82
C SER A 307 13.22 -13.17 -10.73
N THR A 308 14.31 -13.71 -11.29
CA THR A 308 15.61 -13.07 -11.32
C THR A 308 16.26 -13.22 -12.67
N GLN A 309 17.15 -12.29 -12.99
CA GLN A 309 18.03 -12.32 -14.15
C GLN A 309 19.47 -12.13 -13.70
N ASP A 310 20.42 -12.55 -14.53
CA ASP A 310 21.84 -12.24 -14.39
C ASP A 310 22.07 -10.76 -13.94
N PRO A 311 22.82 -10.54 -12.85
CA PRO A 311 23.09 -9.21 -12.30
C PRO A 311 23.66 -8.21 -13.30
N ALA A 312 24.50 -8.65 -14.25
CA ALA A 312 25.10 -7.76 -15.25
C ALA A 312 24.06 -7.26 -16.26
N LEU A 313 23.03 -8.05 -16.57
CA LEU A 313 21.92 -7.63 -17.42
C LEU A 313 20.97 -6.69 -16.67
N ALA A 314 20.65 -6.99 -15.40
CA ALA A 314 19.87 -6.09 -14.56
C ALA A 314 20.59 -4.73 -14.37
N MET A 315 21.91 -4.75 -14.14
CA MET A 315 22.76 -3.55 -14.06
C MET A 315 22.61 -2.66 -15.29
N ARG A 316 22.64 -3.22 -16.50
CA ARG A 316 22.51 -2.42 -17.74
C ARG A 316 21.18 -1.69 -17.83
N ALA A 317 20.08 -2.29 -17.35
CA ALA A 317 18.76 -1.67 -17.37
C ALA A 317 18.63 -0.63 -16.24
N VAL A 318 18.95 -1.04 -15.01
CA VAL A 318 18.78 -0.22 -13.80
C VAL A 318 19.74 0.98 -13.79
N GLU A 319 20.98 0.82 -14.27
CA GLU A 319 21.96 1.90 -14.26
C GLU A 319 21.59 3.04 -15.20
N LYS A 320 20.94 2.76 -16.35
CA LYS A 320 20.40 3.82 -17.20
C LYS A 320 19.42 4.70 -16.44
N VAL A 321 18.55 4.09 -15.63
CA VAL A 321 17.57 4.81 -14.81
C VAL A 321 18.28 5.60 -13.72
N ARG A 322 19.20 4.98 -12.98
CA ARG A 322 20.01 5.66 -11.94
C ARG A 322 20.80 6.85 -12.48
N CYS A 323 21.39 6.74 -13.66
CA CYS A 323 22.09 7.82 -14.35
C CYS A 323 21.14 8.96 -14.75
N LYS A 324 19.96 8.65 -15.32
CA LYS A 324 18.95 9.66 -15.67
C LYS A 324 18.43 10.41 -14.44
N LEU A 325 18.34 9.73 -13.31
CA LEU A 325 17.93 10.28 -12.02
C LEU A 325 19.09 10.98 -11.26
N GLY A 326 20.32 10.89 -11.76
CA GLY A 326 21.48 11.59 -11.20
C GLY A 326 21.88 11.15 -9.79
N PHE A 327 21.70 9.87 -9.44
CA PHE A 327 22.09 9.31 -8.12
C PHE A 327 22.91 8.02 -8.20
N ASN A 328 23.64 7.84 -9.30
CA ASN A 328 24.45 6.66 -9.59
C ASN A 328 25.55 6.37 -8.53
N GLU A 329 26.08 7.40 -7.86
CA GLU A 329 27.15 7.28 -6.85
C GLU A 329 26.69 6.65 -5.52
N PHE A 330 25.39 6.74 -5.19
CA PHE A 330 24.88 6.18 -3.94
C PHE A 330 24.79 4.66 -4.00
N ARG A 331 25.74 3.97 -3.35
CA ARG A 331 25.84 2.51 -3.36
C ARG A 331 25.81 1.96 -1.95
N LEU A 332 25.01 0.93 -1.75
CA LEU A 332 24.93 0.17 -0.52
C LEU A 332 25.39 -1.26 -0.79
N SER A 333 25.74 -1.99 0.27
CA SER A 333 25.96 -3.43 0.19
C SER A 333 24.98 -4.12 1.10
N LEU A 334 24.12 -4.94 0.52
CA LEU A 334 23.06 -5.66 1.25
C LEU A 334 23.60 -6.94 1.87
N ASP A 335 23.14 -7.26 3.08
CA ASP A 335 23.42 -8.53 3.72
C ASP A 335 22.35 -9.55 3.34
N SER A 336 22.58 -10.28 2.26
CA SER A 336 21.66 -11.31 1.77
C SER A 336 21.43 -12.46 2.76
N ALA A 337 22.31 -12.65 3.75
CA ALA A 337 22.12 -13.65 4.80
C ALA A 337 21.10 -13.19 5.87
N ALA A 338 20.88 -11.88 6.01
CA ALA A 338 19.95 -11.28 6.97
C ALA A 338 18.52 -11.11 6.41
N ILE A 339 18.20 -11.72 5.27
CA ILE A 339 16.89 -11.59 4.63
C ILE A 339 15.79 -12.23 5.47
N VAL A 340 14.73 -11.45 5.71
CA VAL A 340 13.46 -11.94 6.26
C VAL A 340 12.40 -11.82 5.16
N ARG A 341 11.72 -12.93 4.86
CA ARG A 341 10.67 -13.01 3.85
C ARG A 341 9.38 -13.49 4.47
N ASN A 342 8.30 -12.73 4.26
CA ASN A 342 6.95 -13.16 4.59
C ASN A 342 6.10 -13.29 3.32
N GLY A 343 5.39 -14.42 3.20
CA GLY A 343 4.28 -14.53 2.24
C GLY A 343 3.22 -13.51 2.60
N VAL A 344 2.59 -12.87 1.62
CA VAL A 344 1.53 -11.90 1.89
C VAL A 344 0.28 -12.40 1.21
N ASP A 345 -0.76 -12.63 2.02
CA ASP A 345 -2.03 -13.18 1.58
C ASP A 345 -3.18 -12.35 2.11
N TYR A 346 -4.24 -12.27 1.31
CA TYR A 346 -5.46 -11.60 1.74
C TYR A 346 -6.21 -12.52 2.72
N PHE A 347 -6.28 -12.13 3.98
CA PHE A 347 -6.88 -12.93 5.03
C PHE A 347 -7.72 -12.11 5.99
N CYS A 348 -8.96 -12.54 6.22
CA CYS A 348 -9.85 -11.95 7.20
C CYS A 348 -10.43 -13.03 8.11
N ARG A 349 -10.29 -12.83 9.42
CA ARG A 349 -10.79 -13.74 10.48
C ARG A 349 -12.30 -13.65 10.71
N CYS A 350 -13.05 -13.01 9.80
CA CYS A 350 -14.50 -12.95 9.92
C CYS A 350 -15.09 -14.35 9.75
N SER A 351 -16.09 -14.65 10.58
CA SER A 351 -16.78 -15.92 10.54
C SER A 351 -18.21 -15.73 10.99
N LYS A 352 -19.09 -16.63 10.55
CA LYS A 352 -20.47 -16.70 11.03
C LYS A 352 -20.52 -16.83 12.54
N LYS A 353 -19.66 -17.65 13.15
CA LYS A 353 -19.57 -17.81 14.61
C LYS A 353 -19.26 -16.48 15.31
N ASN A 354 -18.28 -15.70 14.81
CA ASN A 354 -17.94 -14.41 15.39
C ASN A 354 -19.08 -13.39 15.27
N PHE A 355 -19.76 -13.36 14.13
CA PHE A 355 -20.95 -12.53 13.94
C PHE A 355 -22.08 -12.92 14.89
N MET A 356 -22.42 -14.21 14.96
CA MET A 356 -23.49 -14.68 15.85
C MET A 356 -23.19 -14.36 17.31
N ARG A 357 -21.93 -14.48 17.75
CA ARG A 357 -21.52 -14.09 19.10
C ARG A 357 -21.83 -12.61 19.40
N SER A 358 -21.64 -11.71 18.44
CA SER A 358 -22.01 -10.29 18.58
C SER A 358 -23.51 -10.09 18.55
N VAL A 359 -24.22 -10.78 17.65
CA VAL A 359 -25.68 -10.69 17.50
C VAL A 359 -26.41 -11.07 18.79
N VAL A 360 -25.94 -12.10 19.51
CA VAL A 360 -26.58 -12.53 20.77
C VAL A 360 -26.54 -11.48 21.88
N THR A 361 -25.66 -10.48 21.77
CA THR A 361 -25.60 -9.37 22.72
C THR A 361 -26.60 -8.24 22.41
N LEU A 362 -27.30 -8.31 21.27
CA LEU A 362 -28.27 -7.29 20.87
C LEU A 362 -29.57 -7.42 21.67
N PRO A 363 -30.29 -6.29 21.89
CA PRO A 363 -31.64 -6.33 22.43
C PRO A 363 -32.58 -7.19 21.59
N LYS A 364 -33.57 -7.80 22.24
CA LYS A 364 -34.53 -8.70 21.58
C LYS A 364 -35.28 -8.03 20.43
N GLU A 365 -35.56 -6.74 20.56
CA GLU A 365 -36.25 -5.94 19.55
C GLU A 365 -35.41 -5.81 18.27
N GLU A 366 -34.09 -5.63 18.40
CA GLU A 366 -33.17 -5.59 17.26
C GLU A 366 -32.99 -6.97 16.63
N LEU A 367 -32.93 -8.03 17.45
CA LEU A 367 -32.91 -9.40 16.93
C LEU A 367 -34.13 -9.68 16.06
N LEU A 368 -35.34 -9.34 16.53
CA LEU A 368 -36.58 -9.53 15.78
C LEU A 368 -36.58 -8.77 14.44
N ARG A 369 -35.98 -7.57 14.39
CA ARG A 369 -35.82 -6.80 13.15
C ARG A 369 -34.90 -7.50 12.15
N LEU A 370 -33.81 -8.09 12.64
CA LEU A 370 -32.80 -8.75 11.81
C LEU A 370 -33.15 -10.18 11.40
N MET A 371 -34.16 -10.82 12.01
CA MET A 371 -34.54 -12.21 11.72
C MET A 371 -34.89 -12.49 10.24
N HIS A 372 -35.23 -11.45 9.47
CA HIS A 372 -35.55 -11.56 8.06
C HIS A 372 -34.30 -11.56 7.16
N GLU A 373 -33.14 -11.21 7.70
CA GLU A 373 -31.88 -11.21 6.95
C GLU A 373 -31.40 -12.64 6.70
N THR A 374 -31.09 -12.93 5.44
CA THR A 374 -30.65 -14.24 4.96
C THR A 374 -29.13 -14.37 4.86
N SER A 375 -28.42 -13.27 5.00
CA SER A 375 -26.96 -13.24 5.04
C SER A 375 -26.46 -12.00 5.77
N PHE A 376 -25.17 -12.01 6.11
CA PHE A 376 -24.48 -10.79 6.50
C PHE A 376 -23.18 -10.67 5.70
N ARG A 377 -22.78 -9.43 5.45
CA ARG A 377 -21.54 -9.12 4.73
C ARG A 377 -20.52 -8.52 5.70
N CYS A 378 -19.32 -9.10 5.75
CA CYS A 378 -18.24 -8.52 6.54
C CYS A 378 -17.84 -7.15 5.98
N THR A 379 -17.88 -6.09 6.79
CA THR A 379 -17.48 -4.74 6.36
C THR A 379 -16.02 -4.68 5.89
N PHE A 380 -15.15 -5.45 6.54
CA PHE A 380 -13.71 -5.47 6.24
C PHE A 380 -13.36 -6.21 4.96
N CYS A 381 -13.91 -7.40 4.72
CA CYS A 381 -13.51 -8.20 3.56
C CYS A 381 -14.61 -8.46 2.55
N ALA A 382 -15.78 -7.85 2.75
CA ALA A 382 -16.94 -8.00 1.90
C ALA A 382 -17.43 -9.45 1.70
N LYS A 383 -16.90 -10.42 2.44
CA LYS A 383 -17.35 -11.82 2.41
C LYS A 383 -18.77 -11.91 2.95
N GLU A 384 -19.64 -12.50 2.15
CA GLU A 384 -21.01 -12.84 2.53
C GLU A 384 -21.04 -14.17 3.28
N HIS A 385 -21.83 -14.20 4.34
CA HIS A 385 -22.01 -15.35 5.19
C HIS A 385 -23.52 -15.65 5.29
N PRO A 386 -23.98 -16.81 4.80
CA PRO A 386 -25.39 -17.15 4.81
C PRO A 386 -25.87 -17.45 6.23
N LEU A 387 -27.05 -16.93 6.55
CA LEU A 387 -27.77 -17.13 7.80
C LEU A 387 -28.98 -18.04 7.53
N GLN A 388 -29.16 -19.01 8.40
CA GLN A 388 -30.27 -19.94 8.37
C GLN A 388 -31.24 -19.59 9.51
N PRO A 389 -32.52 -19.94 9.40
CA PRO A 389 -33.50 -19.68 10.45
C PRO A 389 -33.07 -20.20 11.84
N GLU A 390 -32.36 -21.32 11.89
CA GLU A 390 -31.86 -21.91 13.13
C GLU A 390 -30.82 -21.04 13.84
N ASP A 391 -30.05 -20.23 13.10
CA ASP A 391 -29.08 -19.32 13.70
C ASP A 391 -29.77 -18.22 14.51
N TRP A 392 -30.88 -17.69 13.97
CA TRP A 392 -31.69 -16.68 14.65
C TRP A 392 -32.41 -17.25 15.87
N GLN A 393 -32.90 -18.49 15.78
CA GLN A 393 -33.50 -19.18 16.92
C GLN A 393 -32.48 -19.37 18.06
N LYS A 394 -31.26 -19.81 17.73
CA LYS A 394 -30.16 -19.93 18.69
C LYS A 394 -29.81 -18.59 19.34
N ALA A 395 -29.77 -17.52 18.54
CA ALA A 395 -29.51 -16.18 19.05
C ALA A 395 -30.57 -15.69 20.05
N MET A 396 -31.84 -15.90 19.73
CA MET A 396 -32.98 -15.54 20.61
C MET A 396 -33.02 -16.34 21.91
N GLN A 397 -32.47 -17.56 21.91
CA GLN A 397 -32.38 -18.41 23.09
C GLN A 397 -31.13 -18.12 23.95
N GLY A 398 -30.23 -17.24 23.48
CA GLY A 398 -28.96 -16.96 24.15
C GLY A 398 -27.94 -18.11 24.07
N LEU A 399 -28.11 -19.05 23.14
CA LEU A 399 -27.27 -20.24 22.99
C LEU A 399 -26.27 -20.02 21.85
N VAL A 400 -25.01 -19.72 22.17
CA VAL A 400 -23.89 -19.76 21.20
C VAL A 400 -22.76 -20.61 21.78
N GLU A 401 -22.48 -21.75 21.14
CA GLU A 401 -21.28 -22.57 21.39
C GLU A 401 -20.00 -21.93 20.84
#